data_AF-A0A9E5LMG9-F1
#
_entry.id   AF-A0A9E5LMG9-F1
#
_cell.length_a   1.000
_cell.length_b   1.000
_cell.length_c   1.000
_cell.angle_alpha   90.00
_cell.angle_beta   90.00
_cell.angle_gamma   90.00
#
_symmetry.space_group_name_H-M   'P 1'
#
loop_
_entity.id
_entity.type
_entity.pdbx_description
1 polymer ?
#
loop_
_entity_poly.entity_id
_entity_poly.type
_entity_poly.pdbx_seq_one_letter_code
_entity_poly.pdbx_strand_id
1 'polypeptide(L)' 'PEQRYCPAGVYEYIEVEGKPKLQINAQNCVHCKTCDIKDPTQNIVWVTPEGGGGPNYSGM' A
#
# COMPACT_ATOMS: atom_id res chain seq x y z
N PRO A 1 -1.48 -10.96 2.85
CA PRO A 1 -0.69 -11.09 1.59
C PRO A 1 -0.06 -9.77 1.13
N GLU A 2 -0.81 -8.69 1.33
CA GLU A 2 -0.50 -7.30 0.99
C GLU A 2 0.83 -6.78 1.51
N GLN A 3 1.25 -7.20 2.71
CA GLN A 3 2.57 -6.91 3.25
C GLN A 3 3.73 -7.49 2.41
N ARG A 4 3.47 -8.51 1.56
CA ARG A 4 4.49 -9.21 0.76
C ARG A 4 4.55 -8.73 -0.68
N TYR A 5 3.39 -8.47 -1.31
CA TYR A 5 3.37 -8.01 -2.71
C TYR A 5 3.50 -6.50 -2.84
N CYS A 6 3.26 -5.73 -1.79
CA CYS A 6 3.45 -4.28 -1.83
C CYS A 6 4.96 -3.97 -1.81
N PRO A 7 5.50 -3.33 -2.86
CA PRO A 7 6.94 -3.09 -2.95
C PRO A 7 7.44 -1.97 -2.03
N ALA A 8 6.53 -1.23 -1.39
CA ALA A 8 6.85 -0.02 -0.64
C ALA A 8 6.37 -0.05 0.82
N GLY A 9 5.97 -1.22 1.34
CA GLY A 9 5.56 -1.34 2.75
C GLY A 9 4.35 -0.47 3.12
N VAL A 10 3.40 -0.30 2.20
CA VAL A 10 2.15 0.45 2.47
C VAL A 10 1.26 -0.28 3.47
N TYR A 11 1.28 -1.61 3.49
CA TYR A 11 0.43 -2.43 4.34
C TYR A 11 1.27 -3.14 5.40
N GLU A 12 0.98 -2.85 6.66
CA GLU A 12 1.71 -3.37 7.81
C GLU A 12 0.71 -3.88 8.85
N TYR A 13 0.99 -5.05 9.45
CA TYR A 13 0.20 -5.56 10.57
C TYR A 13 0.90 -5.18 11.87
N ILE A 14 0.26 -4.29 12.65
CA ILE A 14 0.73 -3.89 13.97
C ILE A 14 -0.08 -4.58 15.06
N GLU A 15 0.46 -4.67 16.27
CA GLU A 15 -0.27 -5.17 17.43
C GLU A 15 -0.91 -4.01 18.19
N VAL A 16 -2.22 -4.06 18.37
CA VAL A 16 -3.00 -3.09 19.15
C VAL A 16 -3.85 -3.87 20.14
N GLU A 17 -3.64 -3.64 21.44
CA GLU A 17 -4.36 -4.34 22.52
C GLU A 17 -4.29 -5.88 22.40
N GLY A 18 -3.13 -6.41 22.03
CA GLY A 18 -2.91 -7.85 21.87
C GLY A 18 -3.54 -8.47 20.61
N LYS A 19 -4.04 -7.64 19.69
CA LYS A 19 -4.67 -8.10 18.43
C LYS A 19 -3.96 -7.50 17.22
N PRO A 20 -3.78 -8.27 16.13
CA PRO A 20 -3.24 -7.73 14.90
C PRO A 20 -4.25 -6.76 14.26
N LYS A 21 -3.77 -5.59 13.87
CA LYS A 21 -4.51 -4.57 13.13
C LYS A 21 -3.73 -4.19 11.89
N LEU A 22 -4.42 -4.11 10.76
CA LEU A 22 -3.84 -3.58 9.53
C LEU A 22 -3.69 -2.06 9.65
N GLN A 23 -2.46 -1.58 9.50
CA GLN A 23 -2.11 -0.17 9.35
C GLN A 23 -1.74 0.10 7.89
N ILE A 24 -2.25 1.22 7.37
CA ILE A 24 -2.03 1.66 5.99
C ILE A 24 -1.15 2.91 5.99
N ASN A 25 0.10 2.76 5.61
CA ASN A 25 1.10 3.81 5.48
C ASN A 25 1.06 4.40 4.05
N ALA A 26 -0.05 5.05 3.69
CA ALA A 26 -0.32 5.49 2.32
C ALA A 26 0.73 6.47 1.75
N GLN A 27 1.45 7.17 2.62
CA GLN A 27 2.55 8.07 2.25
C GLN A 27 3.68 7.35 1.50
N ASN A 28 3.84 6.03 1.71
CA ASN A 28 4.86 5.24 1.04
C ASN A 28 4.41 4.76 -0.36
N CYS A 29 3.17 5.04 -0.79
CA CYS A 29 2.64 4.49 -2.03
C CYS A 29 3.44 4.95 -3.25
N VAL A 30 3.98 3.99 -4.02
CA VAL A 30 4.71 4.24 -5.28
C VAL A 30 3.82 4.10 -6.53
N HIS A 31 2.50 4.09 -6.36
CA HIS A 31 1.50 4.07 -7.45
C HIS A 31 1.60 2.87 -8.42
N CYS A 32 2.30 1.79 -8.06
CA CYS A 32 2.49 0.60 -8.90
C CYS A 32 1.22 -0.23 -9.19
N LYS A 33 0.11 0.01 -8.46
CA LYS A 33 -1.16 -0.74 -8.54
C LYS A 33 -1.12 -2.24 -8.17
N THR A 34 0.02 -2.78 -7.75
CA THR A 34 0.13 -4.21 -7.41
C THR A 34 -0.92 -4.67 -6.39
N CYS A 35 -1.26 -3.82 -5.41
CA CYS A 35 -2.24 -4.16 -4.39
C CYS A 35 -3.68 -4.28 -4.88
N ASP A 36 -4.06 -3.49 -5.88
CA ASP A 36 -5.36 -3.54 -6.54
C ASP A 36 -5.51 -4.83 -7.38
N ILE A 37 -4.42 -5.23 -8.05
CA ILE A 37 -4.39 -6.38 -8.97
C ILE A 37 -4.22 -7.72 -8.25
N LYS A 38 -3.36 -7.78 -7.22
CA LYS A 38 -2.92 -9.03 -6.59
C LYS A 38 -3.69 -9.41 -5.33
N ASP A 39 -4.60 -8.57 -4.85
CA ASP A 39 -5.47 -8.94 -3.75
C ASP A 39 -6.40 -10.10 -4.17
N PRO A 40 -6.27 -11.30 -3.57
CA PRO A 40 -7.11 -12.45 -3.89
C PRO A 40 -8.59 -12.22 -3.61
N THR A 41 -8.88 -11.29 -2.69
CA THR A 41 -10.24 -11.00 -2.22
C THR A 41 -10.84 -9.75 -2.86
N GLN A 42 -10.07 -8.99 -3.64
CA GLN A 42 -10.50 -7.74 -4.28
C GLN A 42 -11.15 -6.75 -3.29
N ASN A 43 -10.60 -6.66 -2.08
CA ASN A 43 -11.01 -5.75 -1.02
C ASN A 43 -10.28 -4.40 -1.06
N ILE A 44 -9.14 -4.34 -1.75
CA ILE A 44 -8.36 -3.10 -1.91
C ILE A 44 -8.80 -2.39 -3.19
N VAL A 45 -9.25 -1.13 -3.04
CA VAL A 45 -9.54 -0.23 -4.16
C VAL A 45 -8.51 0.88 -4.18
N TRP A 46 -7.67 0.91 -5.22
CA TRP A 46 -6.73 2.02 -5.41
C TRP A 46 -7.42 3.21 -6.07
N VAL A 47 -7.26 4.40 -5.48
CA VAL A 47 -7.69 5.67 -6.08
C VAL A 47 -6.51 6.63 -6.16
N THR A 48 -6.53 7.52 -7.14
CA THR A 48 -5.47 8.52 -7.31
C THR A 48 -5.48 9.47 -6.11
N PRO A 49 -4.32 9.68 -5.44
CA PRO A 49 -4.21 10.68 -4.38
C PRO A 49 -4.18 12.10 -4.97
N GLU A 50 -4.02 13.10 -4.10
CA GLU A 50 -3.82 14.48 -4.52
C GLU A 50 -2.63 14.63 -5.50
N GLY A 51 -2.78 15.56 -6.46
CA GLY A 51 -1.76 15.82 -7.47
C GLY A 51 -0.43 16.27 -6.86
N GLY A 52 0.67 15.73 -7.37
CA GLY A 52 2.02 15.99 -6.82
C GLY A 52 2.45 15.02 -5.72
N GLY A 53 1.56 14.13 -5.25
CA GLY A 53 1.90 13.01 -4.39
C GLY A 53 2.50 11.83 -5.14
N GLY A 54 3.19 10.96 -4.40
CA GLY A 54 3.80 9.73 -4.94
C GLY A 54 5.29 9.85 -5.28
N PRO A 55 5.84 8.89 -6.03
CA PRO A 55 7.27 8.80 -6.27
C PRO A 55 7.75 9.84 -7.28
N ASN A 56 8.94 10.40 -7.04
CA ASN A 56 9.66 11.23 -8.01
C ASN A 56 10.78 10.40 -8.65
N TYR A 57 10.51 9.88 -9.83
CA TYR A 57 11.47 9.07 -10.59
C TYR A 57 12.37 9.99 -11.44
N SER A 58 13.65 10.09 -11.06
CA SER A 58 14.66 10.79 -11.85
C SER A 58 15.64 9.77 -12.44
N GLY A 59 15.75 9.73 -13.77
CA GLY A 59 16.66 8.82 -14.49
C GLY A 59 16.33 7.33 -14.34
N MET A 60 15.06 7.00 -14.08
CA MET A 60 14.55 5.64 -13.92
C MET A 60 13.70 5.23 -15.12
#